data_AF-A0A519M6P4-F1
#
_entry.id   AF-A0A519M6P4-F1
#
_cell.length_a   1.000
_cell.length_b   1.000
_cell.length_c   1.000
_cell.angle_alpha   90.00
_cell.angle_beta   90.00
_cell.angle_gamma   90.00
#
_symmetry.space_group_name_H-M   'P 1'
#
loop_
_entity.id
_entity.type
_entity.pdbx_description
1 polymer ?
#
loop_
_entity_poly.entity_id
_entity_poly.type
_entity_poly.pdbx_seq_one_letter_code
_entity_poly.pdbx_strand_id
1 'polypeptide(L)'
;MEEGQEEIHAQIISESAKRLRDVKVLKNFFNHQDLFGVYIRTKVIHNLFAANKNLDIHKLDLFHVQYTSSLIDLFQKLKKAKEQQYLLVSDEIYINDDLINKLEKETGSNDFLQEARKQGQLMSSKLRELYGMLATGNAPASFGWGDIMLFSSRMGQEFYRDMQGEKFLQLTDTEGKKTYQTEYGVVEKKLMGKLNKLNFRVKFACGQKFENEYVEVYDFVDSNEKFVFINSIKTFYLLTEDMALGMDLSKNVSGKAAITAGLRAKNDQLKDKLATIKTSLPNNVEDVLKGYLTKISGVDFLEELQNVDEQTNILRAMLNININTK
;
A
#
# COMPACT_ATOMS: atom_id res chain seq x y z
N MET A 1 37.10 15.88 56.97
CA MET A 1 36.73 14.58 56.33
C MET A 1 35.23 14.47 56.11
N GLU A 2 34.37 15.05 56.97
CA GLU A 2 32.90 15.01 56.80
C GLU A 2 32.37 15.85 55.61
N GLU A 3 32.92 17.04 55.34
CA GLU A 3 32.47 17.90 54.20
C GLU A 3 32.57 17.20 52.84
N GLY A 4 33.64 16.44 52.59
CA GLY A 4 33.81 15.72 51.32
C GLY A 4 32.85 14.55 51.13
N GLN A 5 32.39 13.92 52.22
CA GLN A 5 31.41 12.83 52.16
C GLN A 5 29.99 13.36 51.94
N GLU A 6 29.65 14.52 52.51
CA GLU A 6 28.37 15.17 52.26
C GLU A 6 28.26 15.67 50.80
N GLU A 7 29.36 16.17 50.22
CA GLU A 7 29.42 16.60 48.83
C GLU A 7 29.22 15.42 47.86
N ILE A 8 29.90 14.29 48.08
CA ILE A 8 29.73 13.05 47.30
C ILE A 8 28.30 12.53 47.42
N HIS A 9 27.73 12.53 48.63
CA HIS A 9 26.35 12.11 48.84
C HIS A 9 25.36 12.97 48.05
N ALA A 10 25.50 14.29 48.13
CA ALA A 10 24.65 15.22 47.39
C ALA A 10 24.77 15.03 45.87
N GLN A 11 25.98 14.78 45.37
CA GLN A 11 26.21 14.51 43.95
C GLN A 11 25.49 13.24 43.49
N ILE A 12 25.69 12.10 44.16
CA ILE A 12 25.10 10.82 43.76
C ILE A 12 23.56 10.88 43.80
N ILE A 13 22.98 11.55 44.79
CA ILE A 13 21.52 11.76 44.87
C ILE A 13 21.03 12.60 43.68
N SER A 14 21.74 13.66 43.31
CA SER A 14 21.41 14.49 42.15
C SER A 14 21.46 13.70 40.83
N GLU A 15 22.50 12.88 40.64
CA GLU A 15 22.65 12.02 39.46
C GLU A 15 21.57 10.94 39.40
N SER A 16 21.26 10.32 40.54
CA SER A 16 20.15 9.37 40.68
C SER A 16 18.81 10.01 40.29
N ALA A 17 18.55 11.23 40.74
CA ALA A 17 17.34 11.97 40.36
C ALA A 17 17.28 12.28 38.86
N LYS A 18 18.43 12.54 38.20
CA LYS A 18 18.52 12.69 36.74
C LYS A 18 18.13 11.41 36.02
N ARG A 19 18.71 10.27 36.39
CA ARG A 19 18.38 8.95 35.82
C ARG A 19 16.90 8.61 36.02
N LEU A 20 16.33 8.95 37.17
CA LEU A 20 14.90 8.77 37.45
C LEU A 20 14.00 9.60 36.53
N ARG A 21 14.41 10.83 36.17
CA ARG A 21 13.69 11.65 35.17
C ARG A 21 13.73 11.01 33.79
N ASP A 22 14.87 10.45 33.38
CA ASP A 22 14.99 9.76 32.09
C ASP A 22 14.08 8.54 32.02
N VAL A 23 14.06 7.71 33.07
CA VAL A 23 13.12 6.56 33.17
C VAL A 23 11.66 7.04 33.12
N LYS A 24 11.33 8.18 33.74
CA LYS A 24 9.97 8.76 33.68
C LYS A 24 9.57 9.15 32.25
N VAL A 25 10.48 9.76 31.49
CA VAL A 25 10.24 10.13 30.09
C VAL A 25 9.98 8.87 29.24
N LEU A 26 10.82 7.85 29.41
CA LEU A 26 10.68 6.57 28.70
C LEU A 26 9.36 5.87 29.07
N LYS A 27 9.02 5.82 30.36
CA LYS A 27 7.74 5.30 30.85
C LYS A 27 6.55 5.94 30.15
N ASN A 28 6.55 7.27 30.04
CA ASN A 28 5.46 8.01 29.43
C ASN A 28 5.38 7.78 27.91
N PHE A 29 6.54 7.68 27.24
CA PHE A 29 6.59 7.44 25.79
C PHE A 29 6.04 6.06 25.41
N PHE A 30 6.50 5.00 26.10
CA PHE A 30 6.12 3.62 25.78
C PHE A 30 4.79 3.19 26.42
N ASN A 31 4.37 3.86 27.49
CA ASN A 31 3.14 3.55 28.24
C ASN A 31 2.98 2.05 28.60
N HIS A 32 4.11 1.38 28.91
CA HIS A 32 4.15 -0.05 29.21
C HIS A 32 4.07 -0.32 30.72
N GLN A 33 3.29 -1.32 31.13
CA GLN A 33 3.08 -1.65 32.54
C GLN A 33 4.38 -1.96 33.28
N ASP A 34 5.24 -2.81 32.73
CA ASP A 34 6.47 -3.19 33.42
C ASP A 34 7.46 -2.03 33.53
N LEU A 35 7.52 -1.14 32.54
CA LEU A 35 8.38 0.05 32.59
C LEU A 35 7.87 1.04 33.65
N PHE A 36 6.56 1.06 33.88
CA PHE A 36 5.95 1.78 34.99
C PHE A 36 6.33 1.18 36.35
N GLY A 37 6.31 -0.15 36.47
CA GLY A 37 6.78 -0.86 37.65
C GLY A 37 8.25 -0.56 37.96
N VAL A 38 9.09 -0.55 36.91
CA VAL A 38 10.51 -0.20 37.02
C VAL A 38 10.69 1.22 37.55
N TYR A 39 9.99 2.19 36.97
CA TYR A 39 10.06 3.57 37.43
C TYR A 39 9.73 3.70 38.93
N ILE A 40 8.67 3.02 39.39
CA ILE A 40 8.29 3.02 40.80
C ILE A 40 9.41 2.44 41.66
N ARG A 41 9.94 1.27 41.30
CA ARG A 41 10.98 0.59 42.09
C ARG A 41 12.27 1.40 42.15
N THR A 42 12.73 1.94 41.04
CA THR A 42 13.88 2.86 40.99
C THR A 42 13.65 4.08 41.88
N LYS A 43 12.42 4.64 41.91
CA LYS A 43 12.07 5.76 42.79
C LYS A 43 12.10 5.39 44.27
N VAL A 44 11.62 4.20 44.64
CA VAL A 44 11.67 3.70 46.01
C VAL A 44 13.12 3.55 46.48
N ILE A 45 13.98 2.94 45.66
CA ILE A 45 15.41 2.78 45.96
C ILE A 45 16.08 4.15 46.13
N HIS A 46 15.85 5.09 45.20
CA HIS A 46 16.35 6.46 45.32
C HIS A 46 15.94 7.12 46.65
N ASN A 47 14.65 7.08 46.98
CA ASN A 47 14.13 7.68 48.21
C ASN A 47 14.70 7.03 49.48
N LEU A 48 14.94 5.72 49.46
CA LEU A 48 15.51 4.98 50.59
C LEU A 48 16.94 5.44 50.89
N PHE A 49 17.78 5.65 49.88
CA PHE A 49 19.13 6.19 50.07
C PHE A 49 19.11 7.69 50.39
N ALA A 50 18.22 8.47 49.78
CA ALA A 50 18.08 9.89 50.07
C ALA A 50 17.66 10.18 51.53
N ALA A 51 16.82 9.32 52.11
CA ALA A 51 16.30 9.47 53.47
C ALA A 51 17.25 8.93 54.55
N ASN A 52 18.17 8.01 54.21
CA ASN A 52 19.01 7.30 55.17
C ASN A 52 20.51 7.55 54.91
N LYS A 53 21.07 8.57 55.57
CA LYS A 53 22.52 8.92 55.48
C LYS A 53 23.46 7.83 56.00
N ASN A 54 22.95 6.84 56.73
CA ASN A 54 23.74 5.71 57.27
C ASN A 54 24.03 4.63 56.23
N LEU A 55 23.35 4.67 55.07
CA LEU A 55 23.60 3.74 53.98
C LEU A 55 24.80 4.21 53.16
N ASP A 56 25.61 3.26 52.69
CA ASP A 56 26.69 3.56 51.76
C ASP A 56 26.13 4.01 50.41
N ILE A 57 26.21 5.31 50.16
CA ILE A 57 25.66 5.97 48.98
C ILE A 57 26.27 5.46 47.66
N HIS A 58 27.49 4.91 47.69
CA HIS A 58 28.11 4.32 46.48
C HIS A 58 27.34 3.11 45.96
N LYS A 59 26.56 2.43 46.82
CA LYS A 59 25.67 1.33 46.40
C LYS A 59 24.51 1.80 45.54
N LEU A 60 24.01 3.03 45.77
CA LEU A 60 23.01 3.63 44.90
C LEU A 60 23.58 3.90 43.50
N ASP A 61 24.81 4.40 43.43
CA ASP A 61 25.45 4.63 42.14
C ASP A 61 25.77 3.31 41.43
N LEU A 62 26.26 2.30 42.16
CA LEU A 62 26.48 0.95 41.64
C LEU A 62 25.17 0.34 41.07
N PHE A 63 24.06 0.48 41.79
CA PHE A 63 22.74 0.09 41.29
C PHE A 63 22.43 0.76 39.95
N HIS A 64 22.65 2.07 39.85
CA HIS A 64 22.37 2.77 38.61
C HIS A 64 23.28 2.35 37.45
N VAL A 65 24.57 2.16 37.70
CA VAL A 65 25.52 1.67 36.70
C VAL A 65 25.14 0.27 36.22
N GLN A 66 24.80 -0.63 37.13
CA GLN A 66 24.49 -2.03 36.81
C GLN A 66 23.10 -2.24 36.21
N TYR A 67 22.12 -1.39 36.52
CA TYR A 67 20.72 -1.69 36.24
C TYR A 67 20.02 -0.58 35.47
N THR A 68 20.14 0.66 35.95
CA THR A 68 19.32 1.77 35.41
C THR A 68 19.88 2.32 34.10
N SER A 69 21.19 2.49 33.98
CA SER A 69 21.82 3.10 32.80
C SER A 69 21.64 2.26 31.55
N SER A 70 21.86 0.94 31.61
CA SER A 70 21.66 0.07 30.44
C SER A 70 20.20 -0.03 30.00
N LEU A 71 19.26 0.03 30.94
CA LEU A 71 17.84 0.11 30.62
C LEU A 71 17.52 1.42 29.88
N ILE A 72 18.01 2.55 30.40
CA ILE A 72 17.84 3.86 29.75
C ILE A 72 18.39 3.82 28.32
N ASP A 73 19.61 3.32 28.12
CA ASP A 73 20.24 3.24 26.80
C ASP A 73 19.43 2.38 25.80
N LEU A 74 18.96 1.21 26.24
CA LEU A 74 18.14 0.32 25.42
C LEU A 74 16.84 1.03 24.99
N PHE A 75 16.12 1.60 25.94
CA PHE A 75 14.83 2.23 25.68
C PHE A 75 14.96 3.56 24.94
N GLN A 76 16.06 4.30 25.09
CA GLN A 76 16.37 5.47 24.26
C GLN A 76 16.63 5.09 22.80
N LYS A 77 17.39 4.02 22.54
CA LYS A 77 17.61 3.50 21.18
C LYS A 77 16.30 3.04 20.55
N LEU A 78 15.49 2.29 21.30
CA LEU A 78 14.15 1.86 20.86
C LEU A 78 13.26 3.07 20.55
N LYS A 79 13.25 4.08 21.43
CA LYS A 79 12.47 5.31 21.22
C LYS A 79 12.87 6.00 19.93
N LYS A 80 14.18 6.18 19.69
CA LYS A 80 14.70 6.80 18.46
C LYS A 80 14.33 6.00 17.21
N ALA A 81 14.44 4.68 17.26
CA ALA A 81 14.04 3.81 16.14
C ALA A 81 12.54 3.92 15.85
N LYS A 82 11.69 3.96 16.88
CA LYS A 82 10.24 4.13 16.74
C LYS A 82 9.86 5.52 16.21
N GLU A 83 10.53 6.58 16.65
CA GLU A 83 10.34 7.94 16.13
C GLU A 83 10.73 8.02 14.65
N GLN A 84 11.85 7.42 14.26
CA GLN A 84 12.25 7.34 12.85
C GLN A 84 11.25 6.54 12.02
N GLN A 85 10.79 5.39 12.52
CA GLN A 85 9.77 4.59 11.86
C GLN A 85 8.46 5.36 11.67
N TYR A 86 8.04 6.12 12.68
CA TYR A 86 6.86 6.98 12.63
C TYR A 86 6.99 8.04 11.53
N LEU A 87 8.14 8.70 11.44
CA LEU A 87 8.42 9.70 10.39
C LEU A 87 8.35 9.07 8.99
N LEU A 88 9.04 7.95 8.77
CA LEU A 88 9.04 7.27 7.46
C LEU A 88 7.64 6.88 6.99
N VAL A 89 6.82 6.33 7.90
CA VAL A 89 5.44 5.95 7.57
C VAL A 89 4.58 7.18 7.31
N SER A 90 4.80 8.27 8.06
CA SER A 90 4.07 9.54 7.86
C SER A 90 4.43 10.19 6.52
N ASP A 91 5.72 10.18 6.15
CA ASP A 91 6.20 10.68 4.86
C ASP A 91 5.62 9.85 3.71
N GLU A 92 5.55 8.53 3.84
CA GLU A 92 4.93 7.65 2.84
C GLU A 92 3.44 7.97 2.65
N ILE A 93 2.68 8.21 3.73
CA ILE A 93 1.28 8.63 3.65
C ILE A 93 1.16 9.94 2.88
N TYR A 94 2.01 10.93 3.20
CA TYR A 94 2.02 12.23 2.55
C TYR A 94 2.31 12.13 1.05
N ILE A 95 3.31 11.33 0.66
CA ILE A 95 3.65 11.09 -0.75
C ILE A 95 2.48 10.43 -1.48
N ASN A 96 1.86 9.43 -0.87
CA ASN A 96 0.70 8.74 -1.46
C ASN A 96 -0.49 9.70 -1.63
N ASP A 97 -0.77 10.57 -0.65
CA ASP A 97 -1.83 11.56 -0.74
C ASP A 97 -1.57 12.60 -1.84
N ASP A 98 -0.33 13.05 -2.02
CA ASP A 98 0.05 13.93 -3.14
C ASP A 98 -0.15 13.24 -4.50
N LEU A 99 0.25 11.97 -4.62
CA LEU A 99 0.03 11.17 -5.83
C LEU A 99 -1.46 10.96 -6.13
N ILE A 100 -2.27 10.64 -5.12
CA ILE A 100 -3.73 10.53 -5.24
C ILE A 100 -4.30 11.84 -5.81
N ASN A 101 -3.94 12.98 -5.23
CA ASN A 101 -4.43 14.29 -5.67
C ASN A 101 -4.02 14.62 -7.11
N LYS A 102 -2.81 14.25 -7.54
CA LYS A 102 -2.34 14.43 -8.93
C LYS A 102 -3.14 13.55 -9.89
N LEU A 103 -3.28 12.27 -9.58
CA LEU A 103 -4.01 11.31 -10.41
C LEU A 103 -5.49 11.69 -10.52
N GLU A 104 -6.14 12.11 -9.44
CA GLU A 104 -7.54 12.54 -9.47
C GLU A 104 -7.76 13.79 -10.33
N LYS A 105 -6.82 14.75 -10.29
CA LYS A 105 -6.86 15.93 -11.19
C LYS A 105 -6.69 15.54 -12.65
N GLU A 106 -5.78 14.61 -12.95
CA GLU A 106 -5.56 14.11 -14.31
C GLU A 106 -6.70 13.22 -14.82
N THR A 107 -7.42 12.56 -13.92
CA THR A 107 -8.60 11.74 -14.24
C THR A 107 -9.83 12.62 -14.54
N GLY A 108 -9.67 13.96 -14.49
CA GLY A 108 -10.69 14.99 -14.70
C GLY A 108 -11.84 14.59 -15.63
N SER A 109 -13.00 14.34 -15.02
CA SER A 109 -14.36 14.28 -15.60
C SER A 109 -14.48 13.79 -17.05
N ASN A 110 -13.97 12.61 -17.37
CA ASN A 110 -14.44 11.88 -18.55
C ASN A 110 -15.54 10.92 -18.11
N ASP A 111 -16.78 11.26 -18.46
CA ASP A 111 -17.88 10.29 -18.43
C ASP A 111 -17.65 9.26 -19.55
N PHE A 112 -16.64 8.41 -19.36
CA PHE A 112 -16.29 7.31 -20.26
C PHE A 112 -17.54 6.49 -20.59
N LEU A 113 -18.46 6.36 -19.65
CA LEU A 113 -19.71 5.66 -19.82
C LEU A 113 -20.66 6.38 -20.80
N GLN A 114 -20.75 7.70 -20.75
CA GLN A 114 -21.45 8.49 -21.77
C GLN A 114 -20.76 8.40 -23.14
N GLU A 115 -19.43 8.54 -23.20
CA GLU A 115 -18.69 8.47 -24.47
C GLU A 115 -18.75 7.06 -25.09
N ALA A 116 -18.68 6.00 -24.27
CA ALA A 116 -18.87 4.62 -24.71
C ALA A 116 -20.30 4.37 -25.25
N ARG A 117 -21.32 5.00 -24.65
CA ARG A 117 -22.70 4.95 -25.19
C ARG A 117 -22.78 5.63 -26.56
N LYS A 118 -22.17 6.80 -26.71
CA LYS A 118 -22.08 7.50 -28.00
C LYS A 118 -21.32 6.67 -29.04
N GLN A 119 -20.21 6.04 -28.65
CA GLN A 119 -19.43 5.15 -29.52
C GLN A 119 -20.29 3.99 -30.04
N GLY A 120 -21.08 3.34 -29.18
CA GLY A 120 -22.02 2.29 -29.60
C GLY A 120 -23.04 2.77 -30.64
N GLN A 121 -23.60 3.98 -30.47
CA GLN A 121 -24.53 4.58 -31.42
C GLN A 121 -23.86 4.90 -32.76
N LEU A 122 -22.66 5.47 -32.71
CA LEU A 122 -21.88 5.80 -33.89
C LEU A 122 -21.50 4.54 -34.68
N MET A 123 -21.06 3.48 -33.99
CA MET A 123 -20.74 2.19 -34.60
C MET A 123 -21.97 1.57 -35.27
N SER A 124 -23.14 1.63 -34.63
CA SER A 124 -24.41 1.19 -35.22
C SER A 124 -24.71 1.90 -36.54
N SER A 125 -24.54 3.24 -36.60
CA SER A 125 -24.73 4.02 -37.84
C SER A 125 -23.73 3.61 -38.92
N LYS A 126 -22.44 3.55 -38.59
CA LYS A 126 -21.37 3.21 -39.55
C LYS A 126 -21.50 1.82 -40.13
N LEU A 127 -21.90 0.82 -39.32
CA LEU A 127 -22.15 -0.53 -39.81
C LEU A 127 -23.36 -0.59 -40.76
N ARG A 128 -24.40 0.22 -40.51
CA ARG A 128 -25.57 0.33 -41.41
C ARG A 128 -25.20 0.99 -42.74
N GLU A 129 -24.39 2.05 -42.70
CA GLU A 129 -23.83 2.69 -43.89
C GLU A 129 -23.00 1.69 -44.69
N LEU A 130 -22.08 0.97 -44.03
CA LEU A 130 -21.25 -0.06 -44.68
C LEU A 130 -22.08 -1.16 -45.33
N TYR A 131 -23.13 -1.64 -44.67
CA TYR A 131 -24.05 -2.62 -45.26
C TYR A 131 -24.74 -2.07 -46.52
N GLY A 132 -25.17 -0.80 -46.49
CA GLY A 132 -25.74 -0.12 -47.65
C GLY A 132 -24.77 -0.10 -48.84
N MET A 133 -23.49 0.18 -48.59
CA MET A 133 -22.45 0.20 -49.63
C MET A 133 -22.20 -1.19 -50.21
N LEU A 134 -22.17 -2.22 -49.36
CA LEU A 134 -22.04 -3.60 -49.79
C LEU A 134 -23.23 -4.05 -50.65
N ALA A 135 -24.42 -3.52 -50.41
CA ALA A 135 -25.62 -3.85 -51.15
C ALA A 135 -25.75 -3.09 -52.48
N THR A 136 -25.38 -1.81 -52.53
CA THR A 136 -25.54 -0.94 -53.71
C THR A 136 -24.29 -0.86 -54.59
N GLY A 137 -23.13 -1.25 -54.07
CA GLY A 137 -21.83 -1.11 -54.73
C GLY A 137 -21.27 0.33 -54.74
N ASN A 138 -21.97 1.30 -54.14
CA ASN A 138 -21.58 2.71 -54.14
C ASN A 138 -21.34 3.21 -52.71
N ALA A 139 -20.18 3.83 -52.49
CA ALA A 139 -19.85 4.50 -51.24
C ALA A 139 -20.17 6.00 -51.29
N PRO A 140 -20.81 6.58 -50.25
CA PRO A 140 -20.89 8.02 -50.09
C PRO A 140 -19.48 8.61 -49.96
N ALA A 141 -19.22 9.74 -50.62
CA ALA A 141 -17.92 10.42 -50.58
C ALA A 141 -17.45 10.82 -49.16
N SER A 142 -18.37 10.87 -48.18
CA SER A 142 -18.11 11.24 -46.80
C SER A 142 -17.84 10.05 -45.86
N PHE A 143 -17.86 8.81 -46.36
CA PHE A 143 -17.67 7.66 -45.48
C PHE A 143 -16.23 7.56 -44.99
N GLY A 144 -16.09 7.32 -43.68
CA GLY A 144 -14.81 7.15 -43.03
C GLY A 144 -14.98 6.67 -41.59
N TRP A 145 -13.92 6.03 -41.08
CA TRP A 145 -13.85 5.48 -39.72
C TRP A 145 -13.22 6.44 -38.70
N GLY A 146 -12.82 7.65 -39.11
CA GLY A 146 -12.09 8.59 -38.26
C GLY A 146 -12.75 8.83 -36.90
N ASP A 147 -14.07 9.07 -36.88
CA ASP A 147 -14.81 9.32 -35.65
C ASP A 147 -14.85 8.10 -34.71
N ILE A 148 -14.95 6.89 -35.28
CA ILE A 148 -14.91 5.63 -34.52
C ILE A 148 -13.53 5.44 -33.89
N MET A 149 -12.47 5.64 -34.68
CA MET A 149 -11.08 5.46 -34.23
C MET A 149 -10.66 6.52 -33.20
N LEU A 150 -11.22 7.73 -33.29
CA LEU A 150 -10.92 8.83 -32.35
C LEU A 150 -11.29 8.48 -30.91
N PHE A 151 -12.35 7.70 -30.69
CA PHE A 151 -12.74 7.25 -29.35
C PHE A 151 -11.64 6.39 -28.72
N SER A 152 -11.18 5.35 -29.42
CA SER A 152 -10.08 4.49 -29.00
C SER A 152 -8.79 5.29 -28.76
N SER A 153 -8.43 6.20 -29.65
CA SER A 153 -7.22 7.03 -29.49
C SER A 153 -7.28 7.96 -28.27
N ARG A 154 -8.47 8.46 -27.91
CA ARG A 154 -8.65 9.36 -26.75
C ARG A 154 -8.79 8.63 -25.43
N MET A 155 -9.54 7.52 -25.42
CA MET A 155 -9.92 6.82 -24.18
C MET A 155 -9.08 5.57 -23.93
N GLY A 156 -8.49 4.98 -24.97
CA GLY A 156 -7.82 3.70 -24.90
C GLY A 156 -6.63 3.68 -23.95
N GLN A 157 -5.86 4.77 -23.90
CA GLN A 157 -4.69 4.82 -23.01
C GLN A 157 -5.06 4.64 -21.52
N GLU A 158 -6.15 5.27 -21.09
CA GLU A 158 -6.59 5.32 -19.68
C GLU A 158 -7.54 4.19 -19.29
N PHE A 159 -8.43 3.79 -20.22
CA PHE A 159 -9.54 2.88 -19.92
C PHE A 159 -9.35 1.48 -20.52
N TYR A 160 -8.61 1.33 -21.63
CA TYR A 160 -8.49 0.01 -22.26
C TYR A 160 -7.43 -0.82 -21.54
N ARG A 161 -7.73 -2.10 -21.38
CA ARG A 161 -6.83 -3.04 -20.72
C ARG A 161 -5.78 -3.53 -21.70
N ASP A 162 -4.59 -3.81 -21.18
CA ASP A 162 -3.55 -4.45 -21.95
C ASP A 162 -3.93 -5.91 -22.28
N MET A 163 -3.74 -6.27 -23.54
CA MET A 163 -3.92 -7.61 -24.09
C MET A 163 -2.55 -8.23 -24.35
N GLN A 164 -2.44 -9.54 -24.18
CA GLN A 164 -1.22 -10.27 -24.54
C GLN A 164 -1.04 -10.32 -26.07
N GLY A 165 0.21 -10.21 -26.54
CA GLY A 165 0.53 -10.20 -27.97
C GLY A 165 0.08 -11.45 -28.72
N GLU A 166 0.27 -12.64 -28.12
CA GLU A 166 -0.23 -13.90 -28.70
C GLU A 166 -1.75 -13.87 -28.93
N LYS A 167 -2.50 -13.26 -28.00
CA LYS A 167 -3.95 -13.15 -28.12
C LYS A 167 -4.36 -12.14 -29.18
N PHE A 168 -3.64 -11.02 -29.28
CA PHE A 168 -3.85 -10.06 -30.35
C PHE A 168 -3.63 -10.72 -31.72
N LEU A 169 -2.54 -11.49 -31.87
CA LEU A 169 -2.26 -12.24 -33.09
C LEU A 169 -3.37 -13.23 -33.44
N GLN A 170 -3.88 -13.98 -32.46
CA GLN A 170 -5.03 -14.89 -32.66
C GLN A 170 -6.30 -14.15 -33.11
N LEU A 171 -6.56 -12.93 -32.61
CA LEU A 171 -7.71 -12.14 -33.03
C LEU A 171 -7.55 -11.60 -34.46
N THR A 172 -6.31 -11.29 -34.85
CA THR A 172 -5.98 -10.85 -36.21
C THR A 172 -5.84 -12.00 -37.20
N ASP A 173 -5.76 -13.25 -36.74
CA ASP A 173 -5.74 -14.41 -37.62
C ASP A 173 -7.13 -14.64 -38.21
N THR A 174 -7.19 -14.57 -39.54
CA THR A 174 -8.43 -14.56 -40.32
C THR A 174 -8.63 -15.84 -41.12
N GLU A 175 -7.72 -16.81 -40.97
CA GLU A 175 -7.70 -18.01 -41.79
C GLU A 175 -9.03 -18.79 -41.66
N GLY A 176 -9.66 -19.08 -42.81
CA GLY A 176 -10.92 -19.82 -42.89
C GLY A 176 -12.22 -19.01 -42.71
N LYS A 177 -12.17 -17.71 -42.38
CA LYS A 177 -13.39 -16.89 -42.26
C LYS A 177 -13.87 -16.36 -43.62
N LYS A 178 -15.16 -16.59 -43.93
CA LYS A 178 -15.79 -15.97 -45.11
C LYS A 178 -16.07 -14.50 -44.83
N THR A 179 -15.42 -13.60 -45.55
CA THR A 179 -15.53 -12.14 -45.35
C THR A 179 -16.07 -11.43 -46.59
N TYR A 180 -16.64 -10.24 -46.38
CA TYR A 180 -16.72 -9.18 -47.37
C TYR A 180 -15.48 -8.31 -47.22
N GLN A 181 -14.82 -8.00 -48.34
CA GLN A 181 -13.66 -7.12 -48.38
C GLN A 181 -14.01 -5.90 -49.21
N THR A 182 -13.78 -4.70 -48.66
CA THR A 182 -13.93 -3.42 -49.35
C THR A 182 -12.70 -2.55 -49.07
N GLU A 183 -12.56 -1.44 -49.79
CA GLU A 183 -11.55 -0.42 -49.47
C GLU A 183 -11.73 0.20 -48.07
N TYR A 184 -12.94 0.06 -47.50
CA TYR A 184 -13.29 0.63 -46.21
C TYR A 184 -13.11 -0.34 -45.04
N GLY A 185 -12.93 -1.64 -45.27
CA GLY A 185 -12.71 -2.61 -44.19
C GLY A 185 -13.11 -4.03 -44.55
N VAL A 186 -12.92 -4.92 -43.58
CA VAL A 186 -13.20 -6.35 -43.74
C VAL A 186 -14.25 -6.78 -42.71
N VAL A 187 -15.33 -7.41 -43.15
CA VAL A 187 -16.41 -7.86 -42.26
C VAL A 187 -16.77 -9.31 -42.54
N GLU A 188 -16.84 -10.13 -41.51
CA GLU A 188 -17.34 -11.51 -41.63
C GLU A 188 -18.77 -11.55 -42.19
N LYS A 189 -19.03 -12.41 -43.18
CA LYS A 189 -20.36 -12.53 -43.80
C LYS A 189 -21.45 -12.91 -42.79
N LYS A 190 -21.12 -13.83 -41.87
CA LYS A 190 -22.02 -14.26 -40.79
C LYS A 190 -22.32 -13.13 -39.81
N LEU A 191 -21.31 -12.34 -39.45
CA LEU A 191 -21.47 -11.13 -38.64
C LEU A 191 -22.44 -10.16 -39.31
N MET A 192 -22.21 -9.85 -40.59
CA MET A 192 -23.04 -8.90 -41.33
C MET A 192 -24.51 -9.34 -41.43
N GLY A 193 -24.75 -10.63 -41.69
CA GLY A 193 -26.10 -11.19 -41.69
C GLY A 193 -26.82 -11.03 -40.35
N LYS A 194 -26.11 -11.22 -39.23
CA LYS A 194 -26.66 -11.01 -37.88
C LYS A 194 -26.92 -9.55 -37.57
N LEU A 195 -25.98 -8.67 -37.93
CA LEU A 195 -26.14 -7.22 -37.79
C LEU A 195 -27.41 -6.75 -38.51
N ASN A 196 -27.62 -7.19 -39.76
CA ASN A 196 -28.84 -6.87 -40.51
C ASN A 196 -30.10 -7.41 -39.81
N LYS A 197 -30.10 -8.68 -39.38
CA LYS A 197 -31.23 -9.30 -38.67
C LYS A 197 -31.60 -8.56 -37.38
N LEU A 198 -30.62 -7.97 -36.69
CA LEU A 198 -30.79 -7.25 -35.42
C LEU A 198 -30.85 -5.73 -35.60
N ASN A 199 -31.08 -5.24 -36.82
CA ASN A 199 -31.19 -3.82 -37.18
C ASN A 199 -29.97 -2.97 -36.78
N PHE A 200 -28.79 -3.59 -36.75
CA PHE A 200 -27.51 -2.98 -36.37
C PHE A 200 -27.51 -2.41 -34.95
N ARG A 201 -28.42 -2.86 -34.06
CA ARG A 201 -28.45 -2.35 -32.68
C ARG A 201 -27.32 -2.99 -31.88
N VAL A 202 -26.30 -2.20 -31.58
CA VAL A 202 -25.09 -2.64 -30.87
C VAL A 202 -24.76 -1.70 -29.72
N LYS A 203 -24.01 -2.20 -28.74
CA LYS A 203 -23.51 -1.42 -27.59
C LYS A 203 -22.03 -1.70 -27.41
N PHE A 204 -21.25 -0.67 -27.09
CA PHE A 204 -19.86 -0.85 -26.68
C PHE A 204 -19.82 -1.64 -25.37
N ALA A 205 -19.06 -2.74 -25.33
CA ALA A 205 -18.92 -3.60 -24.18
C ALA A 205 -17.62 -3.28 -23.41
N CYS A 206 -16.48 -3.42 -24.10
CA CYS A 206 -15.17 -3.10 -23.57
C CYS A 206 -14.15 -2.89 -24.70
N GLY A 207 -13.05 -2.23 -24.39
CA GLY A 207 -11.89 -2.06 -25.25
C GLY A 207 -10.63 -2.66 -24.61
N GLN A 208 -9.75 -3.14 -25.46
CA GLN A 208 -8.43 -3.68 -25.12
C GLN A 208 -7.38 -3.06 -26.04
N LYS A 209 -6.14 -3.02 -25.58
CA LYS A 209 -5.02 -2.49 -26.33
C LYS A 209 -3.83 -3.45 -26.33
N PHE A 210 -3.08 -3.46 -27.41
CA PHE A 210 -1.78 -4.12 -27.49
C PHE A 210 -0.81 -3.10 -28.09
N GLU A 211 0.15 -2.62 -27.30
CA GLU A 211 1.00 -1.48 -27.66
C GLU A 211 0.15 -0.26 -28.07
N ASN A 212 0.22 0.18 -29.33
CA ASN A 212 -0.56 1.28 -29.89
C ASN A 212 -1.80 0.81 -30.68
N GLU A 213 -2.09 -0.49 -30.65
CA GLU A 213 -3.22 -1.11 -31.33
C GLU A 213 -4.43 -1.25 -30.42
N TYR A 214 -5.62 -1.01 -30.97
CA TYR A 214 -6.87 -1.03 -30.21
C TYR A 214 -7.84 -2.06 -30.77
N VAL A 215 -8.44 -2.83 -29.87
CA VAL A 215 -9.51 -3.79 -30.15
C VAL A 215 -10.73 -3.39 -29.33
N GLU A 216 -11.85 -3.18 -29.99
CA GLU A 216 -13.13 -2.86 -29.37
C GLU A 216 -14.07 -4.07 -29.45
N VAL A 217 -14.78 -4.35 -28.36
CA VAL A 217 -15.79 -5.42 -28.27
C VAL A 217 -17.16 -4.79 -28.14
N TYR A 218 -18.10 -5.33 -28.91
CA TYR A 218 -19.47 -4.85 -28.98
C TYR A 218 -20.46 -5.97 -28.70
N ASP A 219 -21.48 -5.64 -27.91
CA ASP A 219 -22.64 -6.48 -27.67
C ASP A 219 -23.72 -6.21 -28.71
N PHE A 220 -24.39 -7.26 -29.17
CA PHE A 220 -25.67 -7.11 -29.84
C PHE A 220 -26.77 -6.78 -28.81
N VAL A 221 -27.61 -5.80 -29.12
CA VAL A 221 -28.76 -5.51 -28.26
C VAL A 221 -29.78 -6.65 -28.36
N ASP A 222 -30.26 -7.11 -27.21
CA ASP A 222 -31.22 -8.22 -27.08
C ASP A 222 -30.66 -9.58 -27.52
N SER A 223 -29.33 -9.75 -27.51
CA SER A 223 -28.63 -11.01 -27.74
C SER A 223 -27.43 -11.13 -26.79
N ASN A 224 -27.00 -12.36 -26.50
CA ASN A 224 -25.81 -12.62 -25.68
C ASN A 224 -24.51 -12.65 -26.51
N GLU A 225 -24.62 -12.51 -27.82
CA GLU A 225 -23.50 -12.58 -28.74
C GLU A 225 -22.71 -11.27 -28.77
N LYS A 226 -21.43 -11.39 -29.13
CA LYS A 226 -20.48 -10.28 -29.22
C LYS A 226 -19.76 -10.31 -30.56
N PHE A 227 -19.21 -9.17 -30.94
CA PHE A 227 -18.27 -9.07 -32.05
C PHE A 227 -17.12 -8.14 -31.69
N VAL A 228 -16.00 -8.31 -32.38
CA VAL A 228 -14.80 -7.49 -32.22
C VAL A 228 -14.62 -6.58 -33.43
N PHE A 229 -14.04 -5.42 -33.17
CA PHE A 229 -13.54 -4.48 -34.15
C PHE A 229 -12.07 -4.21 -33.87
N ILE A 230 -11.21 -4.48 -34.86
CA ILE A 230 -9.75 -4.28 -34.77
C ILE A 230 -9.43 -2.99 -35.53
N ASN A 231 -8.97 -1.95 -34.81
CA ASN A 231 -8.88 -0.59 -35.35
C ASN A 231 -7.88 -0.45 -36.50
N SER A 232 -6.65 -0.97 -36.38
CA SER A 232 -5.59 -0.82 -37.41
C SER A 232 -6.02 -1.33 -38.77
N ILE A 233 -6.53 -2.56 -38.78
CA ILE A 233 -6.90 -3.29 -39.99
C ILE A 233 -8.38 -3.16 -40.34
N LYS A 234 -9.14 -2.33 -39.61
CA LYS A 234 -10.56 -2.04 -39.83
C LYS A 234 -11.40 -3.30 -40.06
N THR A 235 -11.20 -4.27 -39.18
CA THR A 235 -11.70 -5.63 -39.39
C THR A 235 -12.69 -6.04 -38.29
N PHE A 236 -13.76 -6.73 -38.70
CA PHE A 236 -14.86 -7.10 -37.83
C PHE A 236 -15.18 -8.60 -37.87
N TYR A 237 -15.26 -9.22 -36.69
CA TYR A 237 -15.55 -10.65 -36.53
C TYR A 237 -16.52 -10.92 -35.39
N LEU A 238 -17.35 -11.94 -35.54
CA LEU A 238 -18.04 -12.52 -34.38
C LEU A 238 -17.00 -13.03 -33.39
N LEU A 239 -17.24 -12.73 -32.11
CA LEU A 239 -16.42 -13.22 -31.02
C LEU A 239 -16.97 -14.58 -30.60
N THR A 240 -16.27 -15.66 -30.96
CA THR A 240 -16.59 -17.02 -30.50
C THR A 240 -16.07 -17.26 -29.08
N GLU A 241 -16.54 -18.31 -28.41
CA GLU A 241 -16.06 -18.68 -27.07
C GLU A 241 -14.55 -18.96 -27.06
N ASP A 242 -14.05 -19.69 -28.06
CA ASP A 242 -12.60 -19.95 -28.21
C ASP A 242 -11.79 -18.65 -28.37
N MET A 243 -12.32 -17.70 -29.16
CA MET A 243 -11.69 -16.39 -29.32
C MET A 243 -11.76 -15.57 -28.03
N ALA A 244 -12.83 -15.69 -27.24
CA ALA A 244 -12.99 -15.00 -25.97
C ALA A 244 -12.16 -15.61 -24.83
N LEU A 245 -11.70 -16.85 -24.97
CA LEU A 245 -10.97 -17.55 -23.92
C LEU A 245 -9.66 -16.80 -23.57
N GLY A 246 -9.51 -16.45 -22.30
CA GLY A 246 -8.39 -15.63 -21.80
C GLY A 246 -8.55 -14.12 -21.97
N MET A 247 -9.65 -13.63 -22.54
CA MET A 247 -9.95 -12.20 -22.61
C MET A 247 -10.75 -11.74 -21.38
N ASP A 248 -10.35 -10.62 -20.79
CA ASP A 248 -11.17 -9.93 -19.79
C ASP A 248 -12.20 -9.03 -20.48
N LEU A 249 -13.43 -9.54 -20.60
CA LEU A 249 -14.58 -8.85 -21.21
C LEU A 249 -15.40 -8.02 -20.20
N SER A 250 -14.91 -7.83 -18.97
CA SER A 250 -15.59 -6.96 -18.01
C SER A 250 -15.50 -5.50 -18.43
N LYS A 251 -16.34 -4.63 -17.86
CA LYS A 251 -16.40 -3.20 -18.23
C LYS A 251 -15.07 -2.50 -17.93
N ASN A 252 -14.60 -1.67 -18.86
CA ASN A 252 -13.41 -0.85 -18.64
C ASN A 252 -13.60 0.09 -17.44
N VAL A 253 -12.54 0.18 -16.65
CA VAL A 253 -12.39 1.12 -15.53
C VAL A 253 -11.12 1.92 -15.73
N SER A 254 -11.06 3.13 -15.18
CA SER A 254 -9.86 3.96 -15.26
C SER A 254 -8.70 3.29 -14.52
N GLY A 255 -7.56 3.16 -15.19
CA GLY A 255 -6.33 2.66 -14.58
C GLY A 255 -5.88 3.54 -13.42
N LYS A 256 -5.96 4.88 -13.59
CA LYS A 256 -5.63 5.84 -12.53
C LYS A 256 -6.57 5.71 -11.33
N ALA A 257 -7.87 5.50 -11.55
CA ALA A 257 -8.82 5.29 -10.46
C ALA A 257 -8.52 4.03 -9.65
N ALA A 258 -8.10 2.94 -10.30
CA ALA A 258 -7.68 1.72 -9.63
C ALA A 258 -6.42 1.95 -8.78
N ILE A 259 -5.42 2.67 -9.31
CA ILE A 259 -4.20 3.05 -8.58
C ILE A 259 -4.56 3.91 -7.36
N THR A 260 -5.39 4.93 -7.54
CA THR A 260 -5.87 5.80 -6.44
C THR A 260 -6.57 5.00 -5.34
N ALA A 261 -7.44 4.06 -5.69
CA ALA A 261 -8.11 3.20 -4.71
C ALA A 261 -7.09 2.34 -3.92
N GLY A 262 -6.09 1.78 -4.62
CA GLY A 262 -5.00 1.03 -3.98
C GLY A 262 -4.16 1.88 -3.02
N LEU A 263 -3.80 3.10 -3.42
CA LEU A 263 -3.06 4.05 -2.57
C LEU A 263 -3.86 4.46 -1.33
N ARG A 264 -5.17 4.69 -1.46
CA ARG A 264 -6.05 5.00 -0.31
C ARG A 264 -6.09 3.84 0.68
N ALA A 265 -6.32 2.62 0.19
CA ALA A 265 -6.32 1.42 1.04
C ALA A 265 -4.97 1.23 1.77
N LYS A 266 -3.86 1.49 1.07
CA LYS A 266 -2.52 1.45 1.67
C LYS A 266 -2.35 2.52 2.75
N ASN A 267 -2.81 3.76 2.51
CA ASN A 267 -2.76 4.83 3.51
C ASN A 267 -3.55 4.49 4.77
N ASP A 268 -4.70 3.84 4.65
CA ASP A 268 -5.48 3.41 5.81
C ASP A 268 -4.72 2.36 6.63
N GLN A 269 -4.09 1.37 5.98
CA GLN A 269 -3.22 0.41 6.67
C GLN A 269 -2.01 1.07 7.36
N LEU A 270 -1.41 2.08 6.73
CA LEU A 270 -0.29 2.82 7.30
C LEU A 270 -0.72 3.65 8.52
N LYS A 271 -1.94 4.23 8.51
CA LYS A 271 -2.51 4.93 9.67
C LYS A 271 -2.75 3.98 10.85
N ASP A 272 -3.28 2.79 10.58
CA ASP A 272 -3.44 1.75 11.60
C ASP A 272 -2.07 1.33 12.18
N LYS A 273 -1.05 1.22 11.32
CA LYS A 273 0.33 0.95 11.75
C LYS A 273 0.89 2.09 12.61
N LEU A 274 0.64 3.36 12.29
CA LEU A 274 1.07 4.50 13.13
C LEU A 274 0.48 4.45 14.54
N ALA A 275 -0.77 4.00 14.68
CA ALA A 275 -1.43 3.85 15.97
C ALA A 275 -0.74 2.81 16.87
N THR A 276 -0.11 1.78 16.27
CA THR A 276 0.52 0.67 17.01
C THR A 276 2.04 0.81 17.18
N ILE A 277 2.71 1.64 16.37
CA ILE A 277 4.18 1.82 16.43
C ILE A 277 4.64 2.27 17.83
N LYS A 278 3.93 3.22 18.46
CA LYS A 278 4.34 3.81 19.75
C LYS A 278 4.19 2.86 20.94
N THR A 279 3.21 1.95 20.89
CA THR A 279 2.83 1.09 22.02
C THR A 279 3.41 -0.32 21.92
N SER A 280 3.75 -0.78 20.72
CA SER A 280 4.32 -2.11 20.52
C SER A 280 5.80 -2.17 20.93
N LEU A 281 6.12 -3.08 21.84
CA LEU A 281 7.49 -3.50 22.11
C LEU A 281 7.75 -4.86 21.44
N PRO A 282 8.98 -5.12 20.97
CA PRO A 282 9.37 -6.47 20.55
C PRO A 282 9.33 -7.45 21.74
N ASN A 283 8.83 -8.68 21.52
CA ASN A 283 8.67 -9.70 22.58
C ASN A 283 9.94 -9.94 23.41
N ASN A 284 11.11 -9.96 22.75
CA ASN A 284 12.40 -10.12 23.42
C ASN A 284 12.73 -8.96 24.39
N VAL A 285 12.28 -7.74 24.08
CA VAL A 285 12.42 -6.59 24.98
C VAL A 285 11.45 -6.69 26.15
N GLU A 286 10.23 -7.16 25.92
CA GLU A 286 9.24 -7.38 26.98
C GLU A 286 9.72 -8.43 27.99
N ASP A 287 10.24 -9.57 27.51
CA ASP A 287 10.79 -10.63 28.37
C ASP A 287 11.94 -10.12 29.25
N VAL A 288 12.84 -9.33 28.67
CA VAL A 288 13.97 -8.74 29.39
C VAL A 288 13.51 -7.70 30.40
N LEU A 289 12.53 -6.86 30.05
CA LEU A 289 11.96 -5.87 30.95
C LEU A 289 11.25 -6.54 32.14
N LYS A 290 10.53 -7.63 31.90
CA LYS A 290 9.85 -8.41 32.94
C LYS A 290 10.83 -9.11 33.88
N GLY A 291 11.87 -9.74 33.33
CA GLY A 291 12.95 -10.34 34.12
C GLY A 291 13.67 -9.29 34.99
N TYR A 292 13.93 -8.12 34.41
CA TYR A 292 14.50 -6.99 35.13
C TYR A 292 13.61 -6.49 36.27
N LEU A 293 12.31 -6.27 36.02
CA LEU A 293 11.36 -5.83 37.04
C LEU A 293 11.27 -6.83 38.20
N THR A 294 11.26 -8.11 37.88
CA THR A 294 11.24 -9.19 38.88
C THR A 294 12.45 -9.10 39.79
N LYS A 295 13.65 -8.92 39.23
CA LYS A 295 14.88 -8.82 40.01
C LYS A 295 14.88 -7.62 40.96
N ILE A 296 14.57 -6.42 40.47
CA ILE A 296 14.59 -5.21 41.31
C ILE A 296 13.41 -5.12 42.29
N SER A 297 12.42 -6.01 42.17
CA SER A 297 11.28 -6.11 43.07
C SER A 297 11.44 -7.19 44.15
N GLY A 298 12.48 -8.02 44.08
CA GLY A 298 12.75 -9.05 45.08
C GLY A 298 13.06 -8.44 46.45
N VAL A 299 12.58 -9.08 47.52
CA VAL A 299 12.87 -8.64 48.91
C VAL A 299 14.36 -8.79 49.20
N ASP A 300 14.94 -9.91 48.77
CA ASP A 300 16.37 -10.20 48.86
C ASP A 300 17.22 -9.19 48.08
N PHE A 301 16.68 -8.53 47.05
CA PHE A 301 17.44 -7.56 46.26
C PHE A 301 17.90 -6.35 47.08
N LEU A 302 17.10 -5.86 48.02
CA LEU A 302 17.49 -4.72 48.87
C LEU A 302 18.53 -5.13 49.92
N GLU A 303 18.48 -6.36 50.40
CA GLU A 303 19.47 -6.95 51.32
C GLU A 303 20.77 -7.31 50.59
N GLU A 304 20.68 -7.85 49.38
CA GLU A 304 21.80 -8.09 48.46
C GLU A 304 22.47 -6.78 48.03
N LEU A 305 21.70 -5.71 47.77
CA LEU A 305 22.27 -4.39 47.48
C LEU A 305 23.14 -3.89 48.65
N GLN A 306 22.81 -4.29 49.88
CA GLN A 306 23.61 -4.00 51.06
C GLN A 306 24.83 -4.93 51.22
N ASN A 307 24.90 -6.08 50.55
CA ASN A 307 25.90 -7.12 50.81
C ASN A 307 26.79 -7.54 49.63
N VAL A 308 26.57 -7.08 48.40
CA VAL A 308 27.06 -7.87 47.24
C VAL A 308 28.09 -7.17 46.35
N ASP A 309 29.31 -7.72 46.38
CA ASP A 309 30.18 -7.95 45.22
C ASP A 309 29.61 -9.14 44.42
N GLU A 310 28.95 -8.93 43.27
CA GLU A 310 28.73 -10.00 42.28
C GLU A 310 28.27 -9.49 40.90
N GLN A 311 28.67 -10.24 39.86
CA GLN A 311 28.76 -9.82 38.46
C GLN A 311 27.48 -10.03 37.61
N THR A 312 27.06 -8.95 36.94
CA THR A 312 26.92 -8.74 35.47
C THR A 312 26.47 -9.85 34.50
N ASN A 313 25.51 -10.72 34.85
CA ASN A 313 24.85 -11.59 33.84
C ASN A 313 23.67 -10.92 33.10
N ILE A 314 22.94 -10.01 33.76
CA ILE A 314 21.75 -9.36 33.18
C ILE A 314 22.11 -8.23 32.21
N LEU A 315 23.19 -7.51 32.48
CA LEU A 315 23.74 -6.50 31.58
C LEU A 315 24.08 -7.11 30.21
N ARG A 316 24.64 -8.33 30.19
CA ARG A 316 24.98 -9.07 28.97
C ARG A 316 23.73 -9.48 28.19
N ALA A 317 22.68 -9.94 28.87
CA ALA A 317 21.40 -10.25 28.22
C ALA A 317 20.76 -9.00 27.58
N MET A 318 20.79 -7.85 28.27
CA MET A 318 20.30 -6.57 27.75
C MET A 318 21.16 -6.01 26.59
N LEU A 319 22.49 -6.16 26.66
CA LEU A 319 23.43 -5.72 25.62
C LEU A 319 23.41 -6.64 24.39
N ASN A 320 23.18 -7.95 24.54
CA ASN A 320 23.14 -8.88 23.42
C ASN A 320 21.92 -8.69 22.50
N ILE A 321 20.80 -8.16 23.02
CA ILE A 321 19.68 -7.71 22.19
C ILE A 321 20.10 -6.57 21.25
N ASN A 322 21.07 -5.73 21.66
CA ASN A 322 21.63 -4.64 20.85
C ASN A 322 22.53 -5.13 19.70
N ILE A 323 23.01 -6.39 19.72
CA ILE A 323 23.99 -6.92 18.74
C ILE A 323 23.31 -7.76 17.64
N ASN A 324 22.11 -8.32 17.88
CA ASN A 324 21.45 -9.25 16.97
C ASN A 324 20.29 -8.68 16.13
N THR A 325 20.01 -7.39 16.18
CA THR A 325 19.17 -6.72 15.17
C THR A 325 20.06 -6.12 14.09
N LYS A 326 20.42 -6.92 13.09
CA LYS A 326 20.99 -6.47 11.82
C LYS A 326 20.01 -6.79 10.69
#